data_AF-A0A1G5LEA3-F1
#
_entry.id   AF-A0A1G5LEA3-F1
#
_cell.length_a   1.000
_cell.length_b   1.000
_cell.length_c   1.000
_cell.angle_alpha   90.00
_cell.angle_beta   90.00
_cell.angle_gamma   90.00
#
_symmetry.space_group_name_H-M   'P 1'
#
loop_
_entity.id
_entity.type
_entity.pdbx_description
1 polymer ?
#
loop_
_entity_poly.entity_id
_entity_poly.type
_entity_poly.pdbx_seq_one_letter_code
_entity_poly.pdbx_strand_id
1 'polypeptide(L)' 'MKKIRAIYIGDVRFDQCPVFELNMEMNYFEMLIDKEFRYEKECVEEDDDFLIFTVENDRAALVEK' A
#
# COMPACT_ATOMS: atom_id res chain seq x y z
N MET A 1 8.26 -1.78 -14.66
CA MET A 1 7.35 -0.65 -14.32
C MET A 1 7.37 -0.49 -12.82
N LYS A 2 7.75 0.70 -12.34
CA LYS A 2 7.83 0.99 -10.91
C LYS A 2 6.41 1.12 -10.35
N LYS A 3 6.09 0.37 -9.29
CA LYS A 3 4.81 0.44 -8.58
C LYS A 3 5.05 0.96 -7.17
N ILE A 4 4.08 1.70 -6.61
CA ILE A 4 4.08 2.10 -5.20
C ILE A 4 3.00 1.29 -4.50
N ARG A 5 3.34 0.68 -3.38
CA ARG A 5 2.46 -0.17 -2.60
C ARG A 5 2.56 0.16 -1.11
N ALA A 6 1.53 -0.19 -0.38
CA ALA A 6 1.49 -0.06 1.07
C ALA A 6 0.99 -1.35 1.72
N ILE A 7 1.46 -1.65 2.92
CA ILE A 7 0.91 -2.68 3.80
C ILE A 7 0.41 -2.01 5.06
N TYR A 8 -0.83 -2.31 5.45
CA TYR A 8 -1.35 -1.90 6.75
C TYR A 8 -0.85 -2.87 7.82
N ILE A 9 -0.14 -2.34 8.81
CA ILE A 9 0.45 -3.10 9.93
C ILE A 9 -0.33 -2.92 11.25
N GLY A 10 -1.35 -2.06 11.27
CA GLY A 10 -2.23 -1.87 12.42
C GLY A 10 -3.26 -2.98 12.64
N ASP A 11 -3.49 -3.86 11.65
CA ASP A 11 -4.39 -5.02 11.79
C ASP A 11 -3.59 -6.33 11.93
N VAL A 12 -3.85 -7.07 13.01
CA VAL A 12 -3.22 -8.37 13.28
C VAL A 12 -4.07 -9.51 12.72
N ARG A 13 -4.35 -9.48 11.41
CA ARG A 13 -4.96 -10.63 10.73
C ARG A 13 -3.85 -11.62 10.41
N PHE A 14 -3.68 -12.60 11.30
CA PHE A 14 -2.58 -13.57 11.26
C PHE A 14 -2.42 -14.30 9.92
N ASP A 15 -3.49 -14.44 9.13
CA ASP A 15 -3.52 -15.18 7.86
C ASP A 15 -3.53 -14.30 6.61
N GLN A 16 -3.64 -12.98 6.73
CA GLN A 16 -3.73 -12.06 5.59
C GLN A 16 -2.89 -10.81 5.76
N CYS A 17 -2.07 -10.53 4.75
CA CYS A 17 -1.33 -9.28 4.63
C CYS A 17 -2.04 -8.37 3.63
N PRO A 18 -2.77 -7.32 4.07
CA PRO A 18 -3.47 -6.43 3.18
C PRO A 18 -2.46 -5.54 2.43
N VAL A 19 -2.27 -5.84 1.15
CA VAL A 19 -1.39 -5.09 0.26
C VAL A 19 -2.22 -4.18 -0.64
N PHE A 20 -1.86 -2.90 -0.64
CA PHE A 20 -2.48 -1.87 -1.46
C PHE A 20 -1.51 -1.39 -2.54
N GLU A 21 -2.02 -1.00 -3.70
CA GLU A 21 -1.26 -0.42 -4.81
C GLU A 21 -1.82 0.96 -5.14
N LEU A 22 -0.92 1.95 -5.30
CA LEU A 22 -1.31 3.31 -5.62
C LEU A 22 -1.82 3.40 -7.07
N ASN A 23 -3.09 3.78 -7.21
CA ASN A 23 -3.66 4.25 -8.45
C ASN A 23 -3.40 5.76 -8.58
N MET A 24 -2.42 6.13 -9.41
CA MET A 24 -2.03 7.55 -9.59
C MET A 24 -3.11 8.39 -10.29
N GLU A 25 -4.01 7.78 -11.05
CA GLU A 25 -5.08 8.52 -11.74
C GLU A 25 -6.18 8.95 -10.77
N MET A 26 -6.50 8.08 -9.81
CA MET A 26 -7.57 8.31 -8.84
C MET A 26 -7.06 8.86 -7.50
N ASN A 27 -5.75 8.78 -7.24
CA ASN A 27 -5.11 9.15 -5.99
C ASN A 27 -5.55 8.32 -4.77
N TYR A 28 -5.82 7.02 -5.00
CA TYR A 28 -6.18 6.04 -3.98
C TYR A 28 -5.19 4.86 -3.97
N PHE A 29 -4.93 4.32 -2.79
CA PHE A 29 -4.35 3.00 -2.62
C PHE A 29 -5.47 1.96 -2.63
N GLU A 30 -5.50 1.11 -3.66
CA GLU A 30 -6.50 0.05 -3.83
C GLU A 30 -5.92 -1.28 -3.37
N MET A 31 -6.66 -2.06 -2.58
CA MET A 31 -6.20 -3.39 -2.18
C MET A 31 -6.10 -4.31 -3.39
N LEU A 32 -5.03 -5.09 -3.47
CA LEU A 32 -4.79 -5.97 -4.63
C LEU A 32 -5.83 -7.08 -4.79
N ILE A 33 -6.41 -7.55 -3.67
CA ILE A 33 -7.38 -8.66 -3.66
C ILE A 33 -8.81 -8.15 -3.82
N ASP A 34 -9.11 -6.97 -3.27
CA ASP A 34 -10.44 -6.35 -3.30
C ASP A 34 -10.35 -4.85 -3.56
N LYS A 35 -10.60 -4.43 -4.80
CA LYS A 35 -10.48 -3.01 -5.20
C LYS A 35 -11.54 -2.10 -4.59
N GLU A 36 -12.62 -2.64 -4.04
CA GLU A 36 -13.60 -1.82 -3.30
C GLU A 36 -13.01 -1.34 -1.97
N PHE A 37 -12.05 -2.09 -1.42
CA PHE A 37 -11.31 -1.71 -0.23
C PHE A 37 -10.11 -0.83 -0.61
N ARG A 38 -10.20 0.47 -0.30
CA ARG A 38 -9.23 1.47 -0.70
C ARG A 38 -9.11 2.60 0.32
N TYR A 39 -7.94 3.24 0.32
CA TYR A 39 -7.63 4.42 1.15
C TYR A 39 -7.18 5.58 0.26
N GLU A 40 -7.48 6.81 0.69
CA GLU A 40 -6.89 7.99 0.06
C GLU A 40 -5.38 7.98 0.24
N LYS A 41 -4.65 8.51 -0.75
CA LYS A 41 -3.19 8.55 -0.71
C LYS A 41 -2.66 9.25 0.55
N GLU A 42 -3.25 10.37 0.92
CA GLU A 42 -2.86 11.17 2.09
C GLU A 42 -3.01 10.36 3.40
N CYS A 43 -4.12 9.62 3.56
CA CYS A 43 -4.30 8.75 4.72
C CYS A 43 -3.18 7.70 4.87
N VAL A 44 -2.75 7.09 3.76
CA VAL A 44 -1.68 6.08 3.79
C VAL A 44 -0.31 6.72 4.05
N GLU A 45 -0.07 7.92 3.53
CA GLU A 45 1.22 8.62 3.71
C GLU A 45 1.38 9.17 5.14
N GLU A 46 0.32 9.69 5.74
CA GLU A 46 0.34 10.29 7.08
C GLU A 46 0.24 9.28 8.23
N ASP A 47 -0.33 8.10 8.00
CA ASP A 47 -0.56 7.09 9.03
C ASP A 47 0.63 6.15 9.20
N ASP A 48 1.23 6.14 10.39
CA ASP A 48 2.40 5.31 10.74
C ASP A 48 2.10 3.81 10.80
N ASP A 49 0.83 3.43 10.79
CA ASP A 49 0.41 2.04 10.65
C ASP A 49 0.43 1.55 9.19
N PHE A 50 0.95 2.35 8.25
CA PHE A 50 1.26 1.93 6.88
C PHE A 50 2.76 1.90 6.58
N LEU A 51 3.21 0.76 6.06
CA LEU A 51 4.54 0.63 5.44
C LEU A 51 4.43 0.83 3.93
N ILE A 52 5.03 1.91 3.42
CA ILE A 52 5.05 2.23 1.99
C ILE A 52 6.34 1.71 1.36
N PHE A 53 6.23 1.05 0.21
CA PHE A 53 7.37 0.51 -0.52
C PHE A 53 7.18 0.60 -2.03
N THR A 54 8.28 0.58 -2.75
CA THR A 54 8.30 0.51 -4.20
C THR A 54 8.58 -0.91 -4.65
N VAL A 55 7.99 -1.32 -5.79
CA VAL A 55 8.25 -2.61 -6.43
C VAL A 55 8.78 -2.38 -7.84
N GLU A 56 9.95 -2.93 -8.13
CA GLU A 56 10.59 -2.88 -9.44
C GLU A 56 11.39 -4.16 -9.69
N ASN A 57 11.15 -4.84 -10.82
CA ASN A 57 11.83 -6.08 -11.21
C ASN A 57 11.87 -7.14 -10.08
N ASP A 58 10.70 -7.42 -9.49
CA ASP A 58 10.53 -8.33 -8.33
C ASP A 58 11.33 -7.96 -7.07
N ARG A 59 11.81 -6.72 -6.97
CA ARG A 59 12.44 -6.19 -5.76
C ARG A 59 11.54 -5.18 -5.09
N ALA A 60 11.32 -5.37 -3.79
CA ALA A 60 10.66 -4.41 -2.92
C ALA A 60 11.70 -3.57 -2.18
N ALA A 61 11.50 -2.26 -2.10
CA ALA A 61 12.31 -1.35 -1.31
C ALA A 61 11.40 -0.42 -0.50
N LEU A 62 11.57 -0.40 0.82
CA LEU A 62 10.84 0.49 1.72
C LEU A 62 11.13 1.95 1.37
N VAL A 63 10.11 2.79 1.44
CA VAL A 63 10.23 4.24 1.31
C VAL A 63 10.33 4.81 2.72
N GLU A 64 11.41 5.52 3.03
CA GLU A 64 11.50 6.30 4.27
C GLU A 64 10.51 7.47 4.18
N LYS A 65 9.70 7.65 5.23
CA LYS A 65 8.78 8.78 5.38
C LYS A 65 9.54 10.07 5.71
#